data_AF-A0AAU6BJG8-F1
#
_entry.id   AF-A0AAU6BJG8-F1
#
_cell.length_a   1.000
_cell.length_b   1.000
_cell.length_c   1.000
_cell.angle_alpha   90.00
_cell.angle_beta   90.00
_cell.angle_gamma   90.00
#
_symmetry.space_group_name_H-M   'P 1'
#
loop_
_entity.id
_entity.type
_entity.pdbx_description
1 polymer ?
#
loop_
_entity_poly.entity_id
_entity_poly.type
_entity_poly.pdbx_seq_one_letter_code
_entity_poly.pdbx_strand_id
1 'polypeptide(L)'
;MAAHETNESGQGQTQGQPQGSEGGGDSRVARPHLSVAGLRARGWTAGMVRQLLGEPDLFRVNPYSRAAPRIRLYCVERVEAAERSEEFRVVTAAAVRRSAVARLVARRRLREVLARIAAEPIDVPRLAPRELAVLAVEYRDRWDGAAGTVGSADPGGLDRLDRLDRWKVDYLRHRLAPCEELLKGLHGGAGWAAAEELLRQRVYAAIAEAYPFLAPECERQVAERECGPPPG
;
A
#
# COMPACT_ATOMS: atom_id res chain seq x y z
N MET A 1 61.57 -45.16 60.09
CA MET A 1 61.94 -45.09 58.65
C MET A 1 60.65 -44.94 57.86
N ALA A 2 60.68 -44.02 56.90
CA ALA A 2 59.62 -43.52 55.99
C ALA A 2 58.70 -44.61 55.39
N ALA A 3 57.49 -44.36 54.85
CA ALA A 3 56.78 -43.19 54.29
C ALA A 3 55.25 -43.50 54.31
N HIS A 4 54.34 -42.54 54.53
CA HIS A 4 53.43 -41.89 53.53
C HIS A 4 52.84 -42.87 52.48
N GLU A 5 51.53 -43.00 52.22
CA GLU A 5 50.47 -42.04 51.81
C GLU A 5 49.08 -42.68 52.09
N THR A 6 48.08 -42.03 52.71
CA THR A 6 46.96 -41.22 52.12
C THR A 6 46.35 -41.82 50.84
N ASN A 7 45.03 -41.97 50.59
CA ASN A 7 43.82 -41.37 51.18
C ASN A 7 42.53 -42.08 50.68
N GLU A 8 41.45 -41.95 51.46
CA GLU A 8 40.00 -41.89 51.15
C GLU A 8 39.32 -42.96 50.26
N SER A 9 38.36 -43.78 50.77
CA SER A 9 36.94 -43.47 51.11
C SER A 9 36.13 -42.99 49.90
N GLY A 10 34.95 -43.49 49.52
CA GLY A 10 34.03 -44.56 49.96
C GLY A 10 33.03 -44.80 48.81
N GLN A 11 32.57 -46.04 48.57
CA GLN A 11 31.21 -46.52 48.90
C GLN A 11 30.08 -45.50 48.64
N GLY A 12 29.04 -45.75 47.84
CA GLY A 12 28.60 -46.98 47.21
C GLY A 12 27.62 -46.71 46.06
N GLN A 13 27.64 -47.62 45.09
CA GLN A 13 26.61 -47.77 44.07
C GLN A 13 25.70 -48.91 44.52
N THR A 14 24.38 -48.66 44.60
CA THR A 14 23.39 -49.72 44.76
C THR A 14 22.39 -49.61 43.62
N GLN A 15 22.27 -50.72 42.89
CA GLN A 15 21.36 -50.97 41.78
C GLN A 15 19.90 -50.92 42.24
N GLY A 16 18.99 -50.59 41.31
CA GLY A 16 17.56 -50.84 41.48
C GLY A 16 16.65 -50.09 40.49
N GLN A 17 16.47 -50.64 39.30
CA GLN A 17 15.17 -50.60 38.59
C GLN A 17 14.55 -52.01 38.78
N PRO A 18 13.21 -52.24 38.64
CA PRO A 18 12.27 -51.52 37.77
C PRO A 18 10.81 -51.35 38.31
N GLN A 19 9.96 -50.79 37.43
CA GLN A 19 8.49 -50.93 37.31
C GLN A 19 7.57 -49.83 37.87
N GLY A 20 6.74 -49.33 36.97
CA GLY A 20 5.33 -49.05 37.24
C GLY A 20 4.97 -47.61 37.61
N SER A 21 4.73 -46.77 36.60
CA SER A 21 3.66 -45.76 36.71
C SER A 21 3.18 -45.40 35.32
N GLU A 22 2.03 -45.98 35.00
CA GLU A 22 1.09 -45.45 34.03
C GLU A 22 0.82 -43.98 34.35
N GLY A 23 1.16 -43.11 33.41
CA GLY A 23 0.83 -41.69 33.44
C GLY A 23 0.25 -41.30 32.09
N GLY A 24 -1.00 -41.72 31.85
CA GLY A 24 -1.80 -41.17 30.78
C GLY A 24 -1.89 -39.65 30.94
N GLY A 25 -1.39 -38.93 29.95
CA GLY A 25 -1.32 -37.47 29.96
C GLY A 25 -1.57 -36.92 28.57
N ASP A 26 -2.85 -36.95 28.17
CA ASP A 26 -3.50 -36.02 27.26
C ASP A 26 -2.67 -35.65 26.00
N SER A 27 -2.78 -36.49 24.97
CA SER A 27 -2.58 -36.01 23.60
C SER A 27 -3.66 -34.96 23.32
N ARG A 28 -3.44 -33.73 23.79
CA ARG A 28 -4.16 -32.53 23.37
C ARG A 28 -4.05 -32.49 21.86
N VAL A 29 -5.07 -33.01 21.18
CA VAL A 29 -5.24 -32.88 19.74
C VAL A 29 -5.04 -31.40 19.47
N ALA A 30 -3.96 -31.05 18.76
CA ALA A 30 -3.64 -29.67 18.47
C ALA A 30 -4.83 -29.08 17.74
N ARG A 31 -5.66 -28.31 18.45
CA ARG A 31 -6.88 -27.78 17.87
C ARG A 31 -6.47 -26.87 16.71
N PRO A 32 -7.07 -27.04 15.52
CA PRO A 32 -6.70 -26.21 14.39
C PRO A 32 -7.14 -24.77 14.67
N HIS A 33 -6.28 -23.80 14.33
CA HIS A 33 -6.53 -22.38 14.50
C HIS A 33 -6.42 -21.65 13.16
N LEU A 34 -7.22 -20.59 12.99
CA LEU A 34 -7.18 -19.68 11.85
C LEU A 34 -6.58 -18.35 12.25
N SER A 35 -5.72 -17.82 11.39
CA SER A 35 -5.29 -16.43 11.48
C SER A 35 -6.38 -15.49 10.97
N VAL A 36 -6.24 -14.19 11.25
CA VAL A 36 -7.10 -13.14 10.66
C VAL A 36 -7.13 -13.22 9.13
N ALA A 37 -6.02 -13.60 8.48
CA ALA A 37 -5.98 -13.79 7.03
C ALA A 37 -6.84 -14.99 6.60
N GLY A 38 -6.79 -16.10 7.33
CA GLY A 38 -7.65 -17.26 7.09
C GLY A 38 -9.14 -16.96 7.28
N LEU A 39 -9.48 -16.17 8.30
CA LEU A 39 -10.85 -15.69 8.51
C LEU A 39 -11.33 -14.82 7.34
N ARG A 40 -10.51 -13.88 6.86
CA ARG A 40 -10.84 -13.05 5.70
C ARG A 40 -11.10 -13.87 4.44
N ALA A 41 -10.32 -14.93 4.21
CA ALA A 41 -10.55 -15.85 3.09
C ALA A 41 -11.91 -16.56 3.16
N ARG A 42 -12.47 -16.72 4.37
CA ARG A 42 -13.82 -17.24 4.63
C ARG A 42 -14.91 -16.16 4.65
N GLY A 43 -14.60 -14.93 4.24
CA GLY A 43 -15.58 -13.83 4.18
C GLY A 43 -15.75 -13.05 5.48
N TRP A 44 -14.97 -13.33 6.52
CA TRP A 44 -15.02 -12.58 7.76
C TRP A 44 -14.44 -11.18 7.60
N THR A 45 -15.20 -10.18 8.02
CA THR A 45 -14.71 -8.80 8.15
C THR A 45 -14.15 -8.54 9.54
N ALA A 46 -13.28 -7.54 9.70
CA ALA A 46 -12.77 -7.17 11.02
C ALA A 46 -13.87 -6.80 12.03
N GLY A 47 -15.01 -6.26 11.55
CA GLY A 47 -16.18 -5.98 12.37
C GLY A 47 -16.86 -7.25 12.87
N MET A 48 -17.04 -8.25 11.99
CA MET A 48 -17.61 -9.56 12.36
C MET A 48 -16.75 -10.27 13.39
N VAL A 49 -15.42 -10.25 13.20
CA VAL A 49 -14.50 -10.87 14.16
C VAL A 49 -14.67 -10.25 15.54
N ARG A 50 -14.71 -8.92 15.64
CA ARG A 50 -14.92 -8.24 16.94
C ARG A 50 -16.28 -8.54 17.56
N GLN A 51 -17.34 -8.61 16.76
CA GLN A 51 -18.71 -8.81 17.25
C GLN A 51 -18.97 -10.26 17.67
N LEU A 52 -18.58 -11.24 16.85
CA LEU A 52 -18.98 -12.64 17.02
C LEU A 52 -17.88 -13.51 17.65
N LEU A 53 -16.61 -13.11 17.51
CA LEU A 53 -15.46 -13.84 18.07
C LEU A 53 -14.72 -13.03 19.15
N GLY A 54 -14.82 -11.70 19.20
CA GLY A 54 -14.10 -10.91 20.20
C GLY A 54 -12.60 -11.20 20.25
N GLU A 55 -12.09 -11.53 21.45
CA GLU A 55 -10.68 -11.81 21.70
C GLU A 55 -10.19 -13.12 21.04
N PRO A 56 -8.95 -13.13 20.54
CA PRO A 56 -8.34 -14.32 19.94
C PRO A 56 -7.99 -15.36 21.01
N ASP A 57 -8.01 -16.61 20.60
CA ASP A 57 -7.71 -17.74 21.48
C ASP A 57 -6.20 -17.88 21.72
N LEU A 58 -5.37 -17.53 20.73
CA LEU A 58 -3.91 -17.55 20.84
C LEU A 58 -3.25 -16.35 20.14
N PHE A 59 -2.09 -15.99 20.66
CA PHE A 59 -1.19 -15.02 20.03
C PHE A 59 0.14 -15.67 19.68
N ARG A 60 0.53 -15.64 18.41
CA ARG A 60 1.83 -16.13 17.92
C ARG A 60 2.75 -14.98 17.54
N VAL A 61 4.05 -15.13 17.76
CA VAL A 61 5.06 -14.18 17.27
C VAL A 61 5.01 -14.15 15.75
N ASN A 62 5.14 -12.96 15.16
CA ASN A 62 5.19 -12.81 13.71
C ASN A 62 6.52 -13.39 13.19
N PRO A 63 6.49 -14.35 12.25
CA PRO A 63 7.70 -15.00 11.74
C PRO A 63 8.60 -14.04 10.95
N TYR A 64 8.04 -12.97 10.38
CA TYR A 64 8.79 -12.00 9.58
C TYR A 64 9.53 -10.96 10.44
N SER A 65 9.06 -10.69 11.66
CA SER A 65 9.72 -9.79 12.59
C SER A 65 9.20 -9.97 14.01
N ARG A 66 10.11 -10.07 14.99
CA ARG A 66 9.75 -10.12 16.41
C ARG A 66 9.19 -8.80 16.95
N ALA A 67 9.50 -7.68 16.30
CA ALA A 67 9.00 -6.35 16.67
C ALA A 67 7.61 -6.05 16.06
N ALA A 68 7.15 -6.87 15.11
CA ALA A 68 5.84 -6.69 14.49
C ALA A 68 4.70 -7.16 15.42
N PRO A 69 3.46 -6.66 15.21
CA PRO A 69 2.30 -7.10 15.98
C PRO A 69 2.13 -8.63 15.95
N ARG A 70 1.75 -9.20 17.10
CA ARG A 70 1.53 -10.64 17.24
C ARG A 70 0.36 -11.10 16.36
N ILE A 71 0.52 -12.27 15.76
CA ILE A 71 -0.53 -12.91 14.96
C ILE A 71 -1.62 -13.41 15.90
N ARG A 72 -2.85 -12.97 15.66
CA ARG A 72 -4.05 -13.42 16.35
C ARG A 72 -4.58 -14.69 15.70
N LEU A 73 -4.86 -15.69 16.52
CA LEU A 73 -5.31 -17.02 16.12
C LEU A 73 -6.63 -17.35 16.81
N TYR A 74 -7.57 -17.91 16.04
CA TYR A 74 -8.92 -18.24 16.48
C TYR A 74 -9.17 -19.75 16.27
N CYS A 75 -9.69 -20.44 17.27
CA CYS A 75 -10.03 -21.86 17.21
C CYS A 75 -11.05 -22.13 16.09
N VAL A 76 -10.74 -23.07 15.19
CA VAL A 76 -11.62 -23.42 14.06
C VAL A 76 -13.01 -23.83 14.53
N GLU A 77 -13.11 -24.64 15.58
CA GLU A 77 -14.40 -25.06 16.15
C GLU A 77 -15.29 -23.87 16.55
N ARG A 78 -14.68 -22.82 17.11
CA ARG A 78 -15.40 -21.62 17.57
C ARG A 78 -15.87 -20.78 16.38
N VAL A 79 -15.04 -20.70 15.34
CA VAL A 79 -15.37 -20.05 14.08
C VAL A 79 -16.52 -20.78 13.39
N GLU A 80 -16.47 -22.11 13.30
CA GLU A 80 -17.52 -22.92 12.67
C GLU A 80 -18.83 -22.92 13.47
N ALA A 81 -18.75 -22.88 14.81
CA ALA A 81 -19.92 -22.67 15.64
C ALA A 81 -20.58 -21.31 15.37
N ALA A 82 -19.77 -20.25 15.24
CA ALA A 82 -20.26 -18.93 14.88
C ALA A 82 -20.86 -18.92 13.47
N GLU A 83 -20.20 -19.51 12.47
CA GLU A 83 -20.68 -19.59 11.08
C GLU A 83 -22.05 -20.28 10.95
N ARG A 84 -22.34 -21.26 11.81
CA ARG A 84 -23.64 -21.96 11.86
C ARG A 84 -24.74 -21.17 12.57
N SER A 85 -24.41 -20.09 13.27
CA SER A 85 -25.38 -19.30 14.03
C SER A 85 -26.25 -18.43 13.13
N GLU A 86 -27.48 -18.16 13.58
CA GLU A 86 -28.36 -17.17 12.93
C GLU A 86 -27.74 -15.77 12.97
N GLU A 87 -27.05 -15.41 14.06
CA GLU A 87 -26.42 -14.11 14.22
C GLU A 87 -25.38 -13.87 13.11
N PHE A 88 -24.57 -14.89 12.78
CA PHE A 88 -23.60 -14.80 11.68
C PHE A 88 -24.27 -14.57 10.33
N ARG A 89 -25.40 -15.22 10.05
CA ARG A 89 -26.19 -15.00 8.83
C ARG A 89 -26.68 -13.56 8.75
N VAL A 90 -27.25 -13.04 9.84
CA VAL A 90 -27.76 -11.67 9.93
C VAL A 90 -26.65 -10.65 9.72
N VAL A 91 -25.52 -10.80 10.43
CA VAL A 91 -24.37 -9.88 10.34
C VAL A 91 -23.73 -9.93 8.95
N THR A 92 -23.61 -11.12 8.35
CA THR A 92 -23.07 -11.29 6.99
C THR A 92 -23.96 -10.63 5.95
N ALA A 93 -25.28 -10.89 6.00
CA ALA A 93 -26.22 -10.23 5.08
C ALA A 93 -26.18 -8.70 5.24
N ALA A 94 -26.11 -8.20 6.47
CA ALA A 94 -25.97 -6.76 6.73
C ALA A 94 -24.64 -6.18 6.20
N ALA A 95 -23.53 -6.90 6.35
CA ALA A 95 -22.24 -6.48 5.81
C ALA A 95 -22.22 -6.45 4.27
N VAL A 96 -22.81 -7.45 3.61
CA VAL A 96 -22.97 -7.47 2.14
C VAL A 96 -23.79 -6.27 1.67
N ARG A 97 -24.95 -6.01 2.30
CA ARG A 97 -25.77 -4.82 1.97
C ARG A 97 -25.01 -3.51 2.16
N ARG A 98 -24.33 -3.34 3.30
CA ARG A 98 -23.51 -2.14 3.55
C ARG A 98 -22.40 -1.98 2.51
N SER A 99 -21.73 -3.07 2.13
CA SER A 99 -20.70 -3.04 1.10
C SER A 99 -21.27 -2.64 -0.26
N ALA A 100 -22.44 -3.17 -0.64
CA ALA A 100 -23.11 -2.81 -1.89
C ALA A 100 -23.46 -1.32 -1.92
N VAL A 101 -24.04 -0.78 -0.85
CA VAL A 101 -24.36 0.66 -0.73
C VAL A 101 -23.08 1.50 -0.80
N ALA A 102 -22.04 1.13 -0.06
CA ALA A 102 -20.76 1.84 -0.08
C ALA A 102 -20.14 1.87 -1.49
N ARG A 103 -20.20 0.75 -2.24
CA ARG A 103 -19.73 0.68 -3.64
C ARG A 103 -20.55 1.59 -4.56
N LEU A 104 -21.87 1.66 -4.38
CA LEU A 104 -22.72 2.56 -5.16
C LEU A 104 -22.37 4.03 -4.91
N VAL A 105 -22.19 4.41 -3.64
CA VAL A 105 -21.77 5.77 -3.26
C VAL A 105 -20.39 6.10 -3.83
N ALA A 106 -19.43 5.18 -3.72
CA ALA A 106 -18.08 5.35 -4.28
C ALA A 106 -18.12 5.54 -5.81
N ARG A 107 -18.89 4.71 -6.53
CA ARG A 107 -19.07 4.84 -7.98
C ARG A 107 -19.73 6.16 -8.37
N ARG A 108 -20.70 6.63 -7.59
CA ARG A 108 -21.34 7.92 -7.82
C ARG A 108 -20.34 9.07 -7.66
N ARG A 109 -19.57 9.08 -6.57
CA ARG A 109 -18.52 10.10 -6.34
C ARG A 109 -17.46 10.10 -7.43
N LEU A 110 -17.02 8.92 -7.87
CA LEU A 110 -16.09 8.80 -9.00
C LEU A 110 -16.67 9.44 -10.26
N ARG A 111 -17.92 9.12 -10.61
CA ARG A 111 -18.59 9.74 -11.77
C ARG A 111 -18.70 11.25 -11.66
N GLU A 112 -19.04 11.77 -10.48
CA GLU A 112 -19.13 13.22 -10.23
C GLU A 112 -17.77 13.90 -10.41
N VAL A 113 -16.70 13.29 -9.91
CA VAL A 113 -15.33 13.83 -10.07
C VAL A 113 -14.85 13.77 -11.52
N LEU A 114 -15.07 12.64 -12.21
CA LEU A 114 -14.73 12.53 -13.64
C LEU A 114 -15.50 13.54 -14.49
N ALA A 115 -16.78 13.76 -14.19
CA ALA A 115 -17.58 14.77 -14.87
C ALA A 115 -17.07 16.19 -14.60
N ARG A 116 -16.70 16.50 -13.34
CA ARG A 116 -16.08 17.79 -12.98
C ARG A 116 -14.76 17.99 -13.73
N ILE A 117 -13.90 16.98 -13.74
CA ILE A 117 -12.64 17.03 -14.50
C ILE A 117 -12.96 17.28 -15.97
N ALA A 118 -13.88 16.56 -16.59
CA ALA A 118 -14.20 16.75 -18.00
C ALA A 118 -14.74 18.16 -18.34
N ALA A 119 -15.54 18.74 -17.45
CA ALA A 119 -16.22 20.01 -17.67
C ALA A 119 -15.36 21.25 -17.35
N GLU A 120 -14.44 21.16 -16.39
CA GLU A 120 -13.64 22.32 -15.97
C GLU A 120 -12.65 22.72 -17.08
N PRO A 121 -12.65 23.98 -17.54
CA PRO A 121 -11.66 24.44 -18.50
C PRO A 121 -10.26 24.42 -17.87
N ILE A 122 -9.26 24.07 -18.67
CA ILE A 122 -7.85 24.14 -18.26
C ILE A 122 -7.24 25.37 -18.93
N ASP A 123 -7.10 26.44 -18.15
CA ASP A 123 -6.56 27.71 -18.64
C ASP A 123 -5.03 27.68 -18.66
N VAL A 124 -4.46 27.38 -19.82
CA VAL A 124 -3.01 27.42 -20.02
C VAL A 124 -2.56 28.88 -20.19
N PRO A 125 -1.59 29.36 -19.40
CA PRO A 125 -1.08 30.73 -19.54
C PRO A 125 -0.45 30.91 -20.94
N ARG A 126 -0.86 31.97 -21.64
CA ARG A 126 -0.32 32.33 -22.97
C ARG A 126 0.87 33.28 -22.81
N LEU A 127 2.06 32.75 -23.02
CA LEU A 127 3.35 33.40 -22.90
C LEU A 127 4.03 33.40 -24.27
N ALA A 128 4.84 34.41 -24.55
CA ALA A 128 5.66 34.38 -25.75
C ALA A 128 6.68 33.23 -25.64
N PRO A 129 7.03 32.51 -26.75
CA PRO A 129 7.93 31.36 -26.69
C PRO A 129 9.28 31.63 -26.02
N ARG A 130 9.83 32.84 -26.21
CA ARG A 130 11.08 33.27 -25.57
C ARG A 130 10.92 33.45 -24.06
N GLU A 131 9.81 34.01 -23.63
CA GLU A 131 9.51 34.26 -22.22
C GLU A 131 9.26 32.96 -21.48
N LEU A 132 8.51 32.02 -22.10
CA LEU A 132 8.32 30.66 -21.60
C LEU A 132 9.67 29.92 -21.44
N ALA A 133 10.59 30.08 -22.38
CA ALA A 133 11.92 29.46 -22.28
C ALA A 133 12.72 30.00 -21.08
N VAL A 134 12.69 31.31 -20.83
CA VAL A 134 13.35 31.91 -19.67
C VAL A 134 12.76 31.39 -18.36
N LEU A 135 11.43 31.43 -18.22
CA LEU A 135 10.74 30.96 -17.02
C LEU A 135 10.95 29.47 -16.74
N ALA A 136 11.02 28.65 -17.79
CA ALA A 136 11.29 27.22 -17.68
C ALA A 136 12.70 26.94 -17.12
N VAL A 137 13.71 27.68 -17.58
CA VAL A 137 15.09 27.58 -17.07
C VAL A 137 15.16 28.06 -15.62
N GLU A 138 14.58 29.21 -15.30
CA GLU A 138 14.57 29.74 -13.93
C GLU A 138 13.88 28.80 -12.93
N TYR A 139 12.76 28.18 -13.36
CA TYR A 139 12.06 27.17 -12.57
C TYR A 139 12.94 25.95 -12.34
N ARG A 140 13.64 25.48 -13.38
CA ARG A 140 14.56 24.35 -13.29
C ARG A 140 15.74 24.63 -12.37
N ASP A 141 16.39 25.78 -12.51
CA ASP A 141 17.53 26.19 -11.69
C ASP A 141 17.14 26.27 -10.20
N ARG A 142 15.93 26.79 -9.93
CA ARG A 142 15.38 26.84 -8.57
C ARG A 142 15.16 25.44 -7.99
N TRP A 143 14.69 24.50 -8.81
CA TRP A 143 14.45 23.11 -8.40
C TRP A 143 15.75 22.32 -8.19
N ASP A 144 16.71 22.45 -9.10
CA ASP A 144 18.03 21.79 -9.00
C ASP A 144 18.84 22.36 -7.82
N GLY A 145 18.75 23.67 -7.57
CA GLY A 145 19.35 24.33 -6.40
C GLY A 145 18.74 23.89 -5.06
N ALA A 146 17.43 23.62 -5.02
CA ALA A 146 16.75 23.11 -3.82
C ALA A 146 17.03 21.62 -3.56
N ALA A 147 17.25 20.83 -4.61
CA ALA A 147 17.58 19.40 -4.51
C ALA A 147 19.07 19.13 -4.20
N GLY A 148 19.90 20.17 -4.03
CA GLY A 148 21.35 20.02 -3.81
C GLY A 148 22.07 19.29 -4.95
N THR A 149 21.45 19.21 -6.13
CA THR A 149 21.97 18.45 -7.27
C THR A 149 22.96 19.31 -8.03
N VAL A 150 24.17 19.45 -7.48
CA VAL A 150 25.28 20.08 -8.20
C VAL A 150 25.69 19.14 -9.33
N GLY A 151 25.30 19.49 -10.55
CA GLY A 151 25.83 18.90 -11.79
C GLY A 151 25.49 17.43 -12.01
N SER A 152 24.22 17.12 -12.26
CA SER A 152 23.97 15.96 -13.12
C SER A 152 24.35 16.35 -14.55
N ALA A 153 25.57 16.00 -14.95
CA ALA A 153 25.85 15.76 -16.35
C ALA A 153 24.77 14.80 -16.90
N ASP A 154 24.29 15.10 -18.08
CA ASP A 154 23.11 14.50 -18.71
C ASP A 154 23.23 12.97 -18.86
N PRO A 155 22.32 12.15 -18.29
CA PRO A 155 22.38 10.69 -18.42
C PRO A 155 21.94 10.18 -19.81
N GLY A 156 21.43 11.03 -20.70
CA GLY A 156 21.04 10.61 -22.04
C GLY A 156 21.07 11.80 -22.97
N GLY A 157 21.97 11.79 -23.95
CA GLY A 157 22.26 12.89 -24.88
C GLY A 157 21.08 13.35 -25.72
N LEU A 158 20.10 13.98 -25.08
CA LEU A 158 19.00 14.71 -25.69
C LEU A 158 19.56 16.01 -26.26
N ASP A 159 19.05 16.43 -27.42
CA ASP A 159 19.44 17.71 -27.99
C ASP A 159 19.07 18.85 -27.00
N ARG A 160 19.80 19.96 -27.09
CA ARG A 160 19.56 21.16 -26.27
C ARG A 160 18.10 21.63 -26.40
N LEU A 161 17.51 21.49 -27.58
CA LEU A 161 16.12 21.86 -27.86
C LEU A 161 15.14 20.92 -27.16
N ASP A 162 15.34 19.60 -27.26
CA ASP A 162 14.51 18.60 -26.59
C ASP A 162 14.51 18.79 -25.07
N ARG A 163 15.67 19.10 -24.50
CA ARG A 163 15.80 19.38 -23.06
C ARG A 163 15.03 20.63 -22.65
N LEU A 164 15.08 21.67 -23.48
CA LEU A 164 14.36 22.91 -23.22
C LEU A 164 12.84 22.71 -23.33
N ASP A 165 12.37 21.96 -24.31
CA ASP A 165 10.94 21.68 -24.48
C ASP A 165 10.38 20.87 -23.31
N ARG A 166 11.14 19.89 -22.81
CA ARG A 166 10.82 19.20 -21.55
C ARG A 166 10.67 20.16 -20.37
N TRP A 167 11.60 21.10 -20.19
CA TRP A 167 11.52 22.08 -19.10
C TRP A 167 10.32 23.02 -19.25
N LYS A 168 9.98 23.42 -20.47
CA LYS A 168 8.78 24.24 -20.74
C LYS A 168 7.50 23.50 -20.33
N VAL A 169 7.38 22.22 -20.69
CA VAL A 169 6.23 21.40 -20.31
C VAL A 169 6.16 21.19 -18.79
N ASP A 170 7.29 20.90 -18.15
CA ASP A 170 7.35 20.75 -16.68
C ASP A 170 6.93 22.04 -15.95
N TYR A 171 7.40 23.19 -16.42
CA TYR A 171 6.99 24.49 -15.89
C TYR A 171 5.48 24.73 -16.06
N LEU A 172 4.93 24.51 -17.26
CA LEU A 172 3.50 24.70 -17.52
C LEU A 172 2.64 23.76 -16.67
N ARG A 173 3.06 22.50 -16.49
CA ARG A 173 2.40 21.55 -15.58
C ARG A 173 2.41 22.03 -14.14
N HIS A 174 3.55 22.54 -13.66
CA HIS A 174 3.62 23.12 -12.32
C HIS A 174 2.65 24.32 -12.16
N ARG A 175 2.54 25.17 -13.18
CA ARG A 175 1.57 26.29 -13.17
C ARG A 175 0.12 25.82 -13.15
N LEU A 176 -0.14 24.63 -13.70
CA LEU A 176 -1.46 23.99 -13.74
C LEU A 176 -1.71 23.03 -12.56
N ALA A 177 -0.78 22.93 -11.59
CA ALA A 177 -0.98 22.16 -10.37
C ALA A 177 -2.27 22.50 -9.61
N PRO A 178 -2.81 23.74 -9.61
CA PRO A 178 -4.11 24.02 -9.00
C PRO A 178 -5.27 23.18 -9.56
N CYS A 179 -5.17 22.65 -10.80
CA CYS A 179 -6.18 21.75 -11.35
C CYS A 179 -6.24 20.41 -10.59
N GLU A 180 -5.23 20.04 -9.81
CA GLU A 180 -5.26 18.86 -8.93
C GLU A 180 -6.34 18.96 -7.84
N GLU A 181 -6.80 20.18 -7.50
CA GLU A 181 -7.98 20.37 -6.63
C GLU A 181 -9.24 19.72 -7.21
N LEU A 182 -9.30 19.47 -8.52
CA LEU A 182 -10.39 18.74 -9.16
C LEU A 182 -10.42 17.26 -8.76
N LEU A 183 -9.36 16.72 -8.16
CA LEU A 183 -9.33 15.37 -7.60
C LEU A 183 -9.86 15.32 -6.16
N LYS A 184 -10.02 16.48 -5.51
CA LYS A 184 -10.48 16.58 -4.12
C LYS A 184 -11.83 15.90 -3.93
N GLY A 185 -11.91 15.00 -2.96
CA GLY A 185 -13.10 14.20 -2.66
C GLY A 185 -12.96 12.73 -3.04
N LEU A 186 -11.98 12.39 -3.87
CA LEU A 186 -11.45 11.02 -3.98
C LEU A 186 -10.27 10.91 -3.02
N HIS A 187 -10.38 10.08 -1.97
CA HIS A 187 -9.23 9.77 -1.10
C HIS A 187 -9.05 8.26 -1.05
N GLY A 188 -7.83 7.80 -1.31
CA GLY A 188 -7.35 6.44 -1.00
C GLY A 188 -8.14 5.27 -1.60
N GLY A 189 -8.94 5.50 -2.66
CA GLY A 189 -9.84 4.50 -3.23
C GLY A 189 -9.57 4.21 -4.71
N ALA A 190 -10.00 3.02 -5.14
CA ALA A 190 -10.07 2.63 -6.55
C ALA A 190 -10.90 3.69 -7.32
N GLY A 191 -10.23 4.49 -8.13
CA GLY A 191 -10.82 5.64 -8.81
C GLY A 191 -9.93 6.88 -8.81
N TRP A 192 -9.04 7.03 -7.81
CA TRP A 192 -8.04 8.11 -7.80
C TRP A 192 -7.13 8.03 -9.03
N ALA A 193 -6.50 6.87 -9.26
CA ALA A 193 -5.58 6.68 -10.40
C ALA A 193 -6.24 6.97 -11.75
N ALA A 194 -7.48 6.53 -11.95
CA ALA A 194 -8.21 6.80 -13.20
C ALA A 194 -8.56 8.29 -13.37
N ALA A 195 -8.90 8.98 -12.28
CA ALA A 195 -9.19 10.41 -12.31
C ALA A 195 -7.93 11.25 -12.52
N GLU A 196 -6.82 10.86 -11.87
CA GLU A 196 -5.51 11.47 -12.04
C GLU A 196 -5.01 11.31 -13.48
N GLU A 197 -5.16 10.12 -14.06
CA GLU A 197 -4.84 9.86 -15.46
C GLU A 197 -5.61 10.79 -16.41
N LEU A 198 -6.94 10.86 -16.24
CA LEU A 198 -7.79 11.70 -17.06
C LEU A 198 -7.38 13.18 -16.94
N LEU A 199 -7.18 13.67 -15.71
CA LEU A 199 -6.78 15.06 -15.49
C LEU A 199 -5.44 15.35 -16.17
N ARG A 200 -4.47 14.45 -16.03
CA ARG A 200 -3.15 14.56 -16.64
C ARG A 200 -3.24 14.62 -18.16
N GLN A 201 -3.98 13.71 -18.79
CA GLN A 201 -4.20 13.70 -20.24
C GLN A 201 -4.81 15.04 -20.71
N ARG A 202 -5.79 15.58 -19.98
CA ARG A 202 -6.38 16.89 -20.32
C ARG A 202 -5.37 18.04 -20.18
N VAL A 203 -4.53 18.03 -19.14
CA VAL A 203 -3.48 19.06 -18.95
C VAL A 203 -2.50 19.06 -20.14
N TYR A 204 -2.00 17.89 -20.53
CA TYR A 204 -1.09 17.80 -21.69
C TYR A 204 -1.76 18.20 -23.00
N ALA A 205 -3.02 17.79 -23.22
CA ALA A 205 -3.78 18.19 -24.40
C ALA A 205 -3.95 19.72 -24.46
N ALA A 206 -4.28 20.35 -23.33
CA ALA A 206 -4.43 21.80 -23.26
C ALA A 206 -3.10 22.54 -23.51
N ILE A 207 -1.97 22.00 -23.00
CA ILE A 207 -0.63 22.55 -23.29
C ILE A 207 -0.31 22.43 -24.78
N ALA A 208 -0.54 21.27 -25.38
CA ALA A 208 -0.29 21.03 -26.80
C ALA A 208 -1.17 21.92 -27.70
N GLU A 209 -2.41 22.18 -27.32
CA GLU A 209 -3.30 23.12 -28.03
C GLU A 209 -2.79 24.57 -27.93
N ALA A 210 -2.36 25.01 -26.75
CA ALA A 210 -1.83 26.35 -26.54
C ALA A 210 -0.45 26.56 -27.18
N TYR A 211 0.37 25.50 -27.24
CA TYR A 211 1.74 25.50 -27.78
C TYR A 211 1.96 24.28 -28.68
N PRO A 212 1.56 24.34 -29.96
CA PRO A 212 1.66 23.20 -30.87
C PRO A 212 3.07 22.62 -31.05
N PHE A 213 4.11 23.45 -30.88
CA PHE A 213 5.50 22.99 -30.94
C PHE A 213 5.91 22.10 -29.76
N LEU A 214 5.15 22.10 -28.65
CA LEU A 214 5.37 21.22 -27.49
C LEU A 214 4.55 19.92 -27.55
N ALA A 215 3.72 19.72 -28.57
CA ALA A 215 2.89 18.51 -28.68
C ALA A 215 3.72 17.19 -28.63
N PRO A 216 4.86 17.06 -29.35
CA PRO A 216 5.67 15.83 -29.30
C PRO A 216 6.23 15.54 -27.90
N GLU A 217 6.62 16.59 -27.17
CA GLU A 217 7.08 16.48 -25.79
C GLU A 217 5.95 16.02 -24.85
N CYS A 218 4.76 16.58 -25.01
CA CYS A 218 3.58 16.21 -24.22
C CYS A 218 3.23 14.73 -24.42
N GLU A 219 3.20 14.26 -25.65
CA GLU A 219 2.96 12.84 -25.99
C GLU A 219 4.00 11.92 -25.35
N ARG A 220 5.29 12.30 -25.42
CA ARG A 220 6.37 11.52 -24.82
C ARG A 220 6.21 11.39 -23.29
N GLN A 221 5.93 12.48 -22.59
CA GLN A 221 5.77 12.44 -21.13
C GLN A 221 4.53 11.66 -20.67
N VAL A 222 3.46 11.65 -21.46
CA VAL A 222 2.30 10.77 -21.22
C VAL A 222 2.71 9.31 -21.36
N ALA A 223 3.38 8.95 -22.47
CA ALA A 223 3.81 7.59 -22.76
C ALA A 223 4.83 7.03 -21.74
N GLU A 224 5.80 7.84 -21.31
CA GLU A 224 6.80 7.46 -20.29
C GLU A 224 6.15 7.06 -18.95
N ARG A 225 5.00 7.66 -18.62
CA ARG A 225 4.27 7.41 -17.37
C ARG A 225 3.28 6.26 -17.47
N GLU A 226 2.67 6.07 -18.64
CA GLU A 226 1.85 4.88 -18.94
C GLU A 226 2.71 3.61 -18.99
N CYS A 227 4.00 3.72 -19.33
CA CYS A 227 4.95 2.62 -19.36
C CYS A 227 5.73 2.42 -18.03
N GLY A 228 5.41 3.18 -16.97
CA GLY A 228 6.03 3.03 -15.64
C GLY A 228 5.60 1.76 -14.90
N PRO A 229 6.41 1.21 -13.97
CA PRO A 229 6.05 -0.01 -13.25
C PRO A 229 4.74 0.20 -12.48
N PRO A 230 3.87 -0.83 -12.39
CA PRO A 230 2.61 -0.71 -11.67
C PRO A 230 2.87 -0.30 -10.22
N PRO A 231 1.99 0.52 -9.61
CA PRO A 231 2.10 0.85 -8.19
C PRO A 231 2.01 -0.46 -7.38
N GLY A 232 3.08 -0.75 -6.64
CA GLY A 232 3.17 -1.89 -5.72
C GLY A 232 2.36 -1.70 -4.44
#